data_AF-A0A662EK84-F1
#
_entry.id   AF-A0A662EK84-F1
#
_cell.length_a   1.000
_cell.length_b   1.000
_cell.length_c   1.000
_cell.angle_alpha   90.00
_cell.angle_beta   90.00
_cell.angle_gamma   90.00
#
_symmetry.space_group_name_H-M   'P 1'
#
loop_
_entity.id
_entity.type
_entity.pdbx_description
1 polymer ?
#
loop_
_entity_poly.entity_id
_entity_poly.type
_entity_poly.pdbx_seq_one_letter_code
_entity_poly.pdbx_strand_id
1 'polypeptide(L)' 'LQGLIGAGMGPGPALALLLAGPALSLPNMLVIRRILGTKKTLAYVTLVVIAATLTGKLYGTVVEP' A
#
# COMPACT_ATOMS: atom_id res chain seq x y z
N LEU A 1 -0.20 9.36 9.33
CA LEU A 1 1.16 9.82 9.00
C LEU A 1 1.97 10.09 10.28
N GLN A 2 1.51 10.97 11.19
CA GLN A 2 2.21 11.27 12.45
C GLN A 2 2.57 10.06 13.34
N GLY A 3 1.70 9.04 13.44
CA GLY A 3 2.03 7.84 14.22
C GLY A 3 3.11 6.94 13.60
N LEU A 4 3.24 6.93 12.26
CA LEU A 4 4.27 6.14 11.56
C LEU A 4 5.60 6.92 11.46
N ILE A 5 5.51 8.23 11.17
CA ILE A 5 6.67 9.12 11.16
C ILE A 5 7.25 9.25 12.57
N GLY A 6 6.41 9.35 13.61
CA GLY A 6 6.83 9.31 15.01
C GLY A 6 7.41 7.97 15.47
N ALA A 7 7.20 6.89 14.70
CA ALA A 7 7.83 5.59 14.91
C ALA A 7 9.17 5.43 14.15
N GLY A 8 9.70 6.49 13.54
CA GLY A 8 10.97 6.50 12.82
C GLY A 8 10.91 6.08 11.35
N MET A 9 9.72 5.97 10.75
CA MET A 9 9.59 5.73 9.31
C MET A 9 9.68 7.03 8.51
N GLY A 10 10.51 7.02 7.47
CA GLY A 10 10.55 8.11 6.48
C GLY A 10 9.19 8.33 5.80
N PRO A 11 8.92 9.54 5.28
CA PRO A 11 7.62 9.96 4.76
C PRO A 11 7.17 9.14 3.54
N GLY A 12 8.09 8.77 2.65
CA GLY A 12 7.79 7.93 1.47
C GLY A 12 7.30 6.53 1.85
N PRO A 13 8.07 5.75 2.64
CA PRO A 13 7.63 4.47 3.18
C PRO A 13 6.35 4.57 4.02
N ALA A 14 6.18 5.64 4.79
CA ALA A 14 5.00 5.83 5.62
C ALA A 14 3.73 6.00 4.79
N LEU A 15 3.81 6.72 3.67
CA LEU A 15 2.70 6.92 2.76
C LEU A 15 2.39 5.63 1.97
N ALA A 16 3.42 4.88 1.54
CA ALA A 16 3.24 3.57 0.93
C ALA A 16 2.50 2.58 1.85
N LEU A 17 2.86 2.53 3.13
CA LEU A 17 2.21 1.65 4.11
C LEU A 17 0.77 2.08 4.41
N LEU A 18 0.48 3.38 4.43
CA LEU A 18 -0.87 3.91 4.60
C LEU A 18 -1.79 3.55 3.42
N LEU A 19 -1.25 3.53 2.20
CA LEU A 19 -2.00 3.14 1.00
C LEU A 19 -2.16 1.61 0.91
N ALA A 20 -1.10 0.85 1.18
CA ALA A 20 -1.10 -0.60 1.03
C ALA A 20 -1.79 -1.34 2.18
N GLY A 21 -1.65 -0.87 3.42
CA GLY A 21 -2.12 -1.58 4.63
C GLY A 21 -3.63 -1.87 4.65
N PRO A 22 -4.49 -0.86 4.45
CA PRO A 22 -5.94 -1.08 4.36
C PRO A 22 -6.33 -1.87 3.11
N ALA A 23 -5.72 -1.56 1.97
CA ALA A 23 -6.02 -2.16 0.67
C ALA A 23 -5.67 -3.66 0.61
N LEU A 24 -4.63 -4.09 1.33
CA LEU A 24 -4.17 -5.48 1.38
C LEU A 24 -4.50 -6.16 2.73
N SER A 25 -5.46 -5.65 3.49
CA SER A 25 -5.85 -6.30 4.74
C SER A 25 -6.43 -7.70 4.48
N LEU A 26 -6.13 -8.67 5.35
CA LEU A 26 -6.66 -10.04 5.30
C LEU A 26 -8.18 -10.11 5.06
N PRO A 27 -9.03 -9.35 5.79
CA PRO A 27 -10.46 -9.34 5.52
C PRO A 27 -10.81 -8.80 4.13
N ASN A 28 -10.15 -7.73 3.65
CA ASN A 28 -10.38 -7.19 2.31
C ASN A 28 -9.99 -8.21 1.22
N MET A 29 -8.86 -8.91 1.39
CA MET A 29 -8.44 -9.96 0.46
C MET A 29 -9.40 -11.16 0.45
N LEU A 30 -9.96 -11.54 1.60
CA LEU A 30 -10.94 -12.62 1.69
C LEU A 30 -12.24 -12.27 0.96
N VAL A 31 -12.71 -11.01 1.10
CA VAL A 31 -13.90 -10.48 0.43
C VAL A 31 -13.68 -10.37 -1.07
N ILE A 32 -12.57 -9.76 -1.51
CA ILE A 32 -12.20 -9.65 -2.93
C ILE A 32 -12.07 -11.03 -3.56
N ARG A 33 -11.44 -11.98 -2.87
CA ARG A 33 -11.34 -13.37 -3.36
C ARG A 33 -12.70 -14.05 -3.50
N ARG A 34 -13.64 -13.80 -2.59
CA ARG A 34 -15.02 -14.33 -2.70
C ARG A 34 -15.80 -13.72 -3.86
N ILE A 35 -15.60 -12.45 -4.19
CA ILE A 35 -16.37 -11.75 -5.24
C ILE A 35 -15.74 -11.93 -6.63
N LEU A 36 -14.41 -11.79 -6.75
CA LEU A 36 -13.71 -11.73 -8.03
C LEU A 36 -13.00 -13.04 -8.40
N GLY A 37 -12.84 -13.97 -7.45
CA GLY A 37 -12.05 -15.18 -7.61
C GLY A 37 -10.54 -14.95 -7.52
N THR A 38 -9.78 -16.03 -7.26
CA THR A 38 -8.34 -15.99 -6.95
C THR A 38 -7.48 -15.30 -8.01
N LYS A 39 -7.75 -15.50 -9.30
CA LYS A 39 -6.95 -14.91 -10.40
C LYS A 39 -7.01 -13.38 -10.39
N LYS A 40 -8.20 -12.82 -10.19
CA LYS A 40 -8.41 -11.36 -10.18
C LYS A 40 -7.92 -10.73 -8.87
N THR A 41 -8.04 -11.44 -7.75
CA THR A 41 -7.43 -11.00 -6.49
C THR A 41 -5.92 -10.85 -6.62
N LEU A 42 -5.25 -11.82 -7.26
CA LEU A 42 -3.81 -11.74 -7.48
C LEU A 42 -3.43 -10.50 -8.30
N ALA A 43 -4.14 -10.26 -9.41
CA ALA A 43 -3.94 -9.08 -10.25
C ALA A 43 -4.14 -7.76 -9.48
N TYR A 44 -5.17 -7.69 -8.62
CA TYR A 44 -5.41 -6.54 -7.74
C TYR A 44 -4.25 -6.32 -6.75
N VAL A 45 -3.80 -7.37 -6.07
CA VAL A 45 -2.67 -7.28 -5.12
C VAL A 45 -1.41 -6.78 -5.83
N THR A 46 -1.08 -7.33 -6.99
CA THR A 46 0.10 -6.90 -7.77
C THR A 46 0.00 -5.43 -8.19
N LEU A 47 -1.18 -4.98 -8.65
CA LEU A 47 -1.41 -3.58 -9.00
C LEU A 47 -1.26 -2.65 -7.79
N VAL A 48 -1.85 -3.00 -6.66
CA VAL A 48 -1.77 -2.20 -5.42
C VAL A 48 -0.33 -2.10 -4.93
N VAL A 49 0.43 -3.19 -4.95
CA VAL A 49 1.84 -3.19 -4.55
C VAL A 49 2.65 -2.24 -5.45
N ILE A 50 2.51 -2.36 -6.78
CA ILE A 50 3.22 -1.49 -7.72
C ILE A 50 2.84 -0.03 -7.51
N ALA A 51 1.55 0.27 -7.39
CA ALA A 51 1.05 1.63 -7.17
C ALA A 51 1.55 2.23 -5.84
N ALA A 52 1.49 1.47 -4.74
CA ALA A 52 1.96 1.92 -3.43
C ALA A 52 3.48 2.15 -3.40
N THR A 53 4.26 1.29 -4.05
CA THR A 53 5.72 1.45 -4.16
C THR A 53 6.08 2.66 -5.02
N LEU A 54 5.44 2.85 -6.18
CA LEU A 54 5.69 4.02 -7.03
C LEU A 54 5.34 5.33 -6.31
N THR A 55 4.17 5.37 -5.68
CA THR A 55 3.71 6.56 -4.96
C THR A 55 4.59 6.86 -3.75
N GLY A 56 4.99 5.85 -2.97
CA GLY A 56 5.90 6.03 -1.85
C GLY A 56 7.30 6.47 -2.26
N LYS A 57 7.83 5.93 -3.36
CA LYS A 57 9.13 6.32 -3.89
C LYS A 57 9.11 7.75 -4.42
N LEU A 58 8.11 8.10 -5.24
CA LEU A 58 7.92 9.46 -5.76
C LEU A 58 7.75 10.47 -4.63
N TYR A 59 6.90 10.16 -3.65
CA TYR A 59 6.69 11.04 -2.50
C TYR A 59 7.96 11.20 -1.67
N GLY A 60 8.70 10.12 -1.41
CA GLY A 60 10.01 10.19 -0.76
C GLY A 60 10.97 11.12 -1.49
N THR A 61 11.07 11.00 -2.82
CA THR A 61 11.97 11.83 -3.63
C THR A 61 11.54 13.29 -3.79
N VAL A 62 10.25 13.61 -3.63
CA VAL A 62 9.71 14.97 -3.84
C VAL A 62 9.61 15.73 -2.51
N VAL A 63 9.28 15.05 -1.42
CA VAL A 63 9.05 15.68 -0.10
C VAL A 63 10.31 15.68 0.77
N GLU A 64 11.21 14.73 0.58
CA GLU A 64 12.46 14.63 1.33
C GLU A 64 13.64 14.48 0.34
N PRO A 65 14.05 15.56 -0.36
CA PRO A 65 15.24 15.56 -1.21
C PRO A 65 16.54 15.45 -0.40
#